data_AF-T2JSF3-F1
#
_entry.id   AF-T2JSF3-F1
#
_cell.length_a   1.000
_cell.length_b   1.000
_cell.length_c   1.000
_cell.angle_alpha   90.00
_cell.angle_beta   90.00
_cell.angle_gamma   90.00
#
_symmetry.space_group_name_H-M   'P 1'
#
loop_
_entity.id
_entity.type
_entity.pdbx_description
1 polymer ?
#
loop_
_entity_poly.entity_id
_entity_poly.type
_entity_poly.pdbx_seq_one_letter_code
_entity_poly.pdbx_strand_id
1 'polypeptide(L)'
;MLFIVGLGAQGGKSGALNGVFPETKGDILAVFDADAKVTPDLLKRVVPLFNQEKIGAVQVRKQIANEPLNFWTKGQAAEMALDSFFQQKRISLGGIGELRGNGQFVRRTALINCGGWNEQTITDDLDLTMRLHLDDWKIGFLNHPAVQEEGVTTAKALWHQRNRWAEGGYQRYLDYWRFIFNQPMGLGKRFDLISFILMQYLLPTAAIPDLMMIVTRHRLPVLGPLTGLMLSLSFWGMFTGLRRIKNQETFQFMDIFGFGWQTLRGMVYMMHWLIIMPCVTARMSIRPKRLKWVKTVHEGTPEESYQV
;
A
#
# COMPACT_ATOMS: atom_id res chain seq x y z
N MET A 1 1.19 13.15 -25.41
CA MET A 1 -0.14 12.91 -26.02
C MET A 1 -1.09 12.61 -24.87
N LEU A 2 -2.15 13.42 -24.70
CA LEU A 2 -3.17 13.19 -23.68
C LEU A 2 -4.24 12.29 -24.30
N PHE A 3 -4.51 11.14 -23.70
CA PHE A 3 -5.58 10.25 -24.11
C PHE A 3 -6.73 10.35 -23.12
N ILE A 4 -7.91 10.72 -23.60
CA ILE A 4 -9.13 10.72 -22.81
C ILE A 4 -9.87 9.43 -23.14
N VAL A 5 -9.87 8.47 -22.19
CA VAL A 5 -10.68 7.26 -22.32
C VAL A 5 -12.12 7.61 -21.92
N GLY A 6 -13.06 7.43 -22.85
CA GLY A 6 -14.47 7.81 -22.65
C GLY A 6 -15.20 6.98 -21.58
N LEU A 7 -16.33 7.51 -21.11
CA LEU A 7 -17.20 6.98 -20.03
C LEU A 7 -17.78 5.56 -20.27
N GLY A 8 -17.45 4.89 -21.37
CA GLY A 8 -17.91 3.55 -21.73
C GLY A 8 -16.92 2.41 -21.44
N ALA A 9 -15.75 2.70 -20.87
CA ALA A 9 -14.78 1.67 -20.52
C ALA A 9 -15.32 0.79 -19.37
N GLN A 10 -15.48 -0.50 -19.65
CA GLN A 10 -15.73 -1.53 -18.64
C GLN A 10 -14.42 -1.82 -17.87
N GLY A 11 -14.49 -2.39 -16.67
CA GLY A 11 -13.27 -2.79 -15.92
C GLY A 11 -12.61 -1.69 -15.06
N GLY A 12 -13.23 -0.52 -14.88
CA GLY A 12 -12.76 0.52 -13.95
C GLY A 12 -11.39 1.09 -14.32
N LYS A 13 -10.50 1.30 -13.32
CA LYS A 13 -9.15 1.85 -13.54
C LYS A 13 -8.33 0.95 -14.47
N SER A 14 -8.34 -0.36 -14.25
CA SER A 14 -7.61 -1.34 -15.07
C SER A 14 -8.05 -1.31 -16.53
N GLY A 15 -9.36 -1.28 -16.80
CA GLY A 15 -9.89 -1.24 -18.17
C GLY A 15 -9.51 0.05 -18.90
N ALA A 16 -9.52 1.18 -18.21
CA ALA A 16 -9.02 2.44 -18.76
C ALA A 16 -7.51 2.38 -19.07
N LEU A 17 -6.70 1.79 -18.18
CA LEU A 17 -5.26 1.61 -18.40
C LEU A 17 -4.96 0.66 -19.57
N ASN A 18 -5.69 -0.45 -19.69
CA ASN A 18 -5.58 -1.36 -20.83
C ASN A 18 -6.03 -0.72 -22.14
N GLY A 19 -7.07 0.11 -22.11
CA GLY A 19 -7.57 0.80 -23.30
C GLY A 19 -6.58 1.81 -23.88
N VAL A 20 -5.83 2.51 -23.03
CA VAL A 20 -4.79 3.45 -23.49
C VAL A 20 -3.45 2.78 -23.80
N PHE A 21 -3.19 1.58 -23.24
CA PHE A 21 -1.90 0.91 -23.35
C PHE A 21 -1.38 0.76 -24.80
N PRO A 22 -2.16 0.31 -25.80
CA PRO A 22 -1.72 0.18 -27.20
C PRO A 22 -1.27 1.51 -27.83
N GLU A 23 -1.83 2.63 -27.37
CA GLU A 23 -1.52 3.97 -27.90
C GLU A 23 -0.24 4.57 -27.31
N THR A 24 0.29 3.96 -26.24
CA THR A 24 1.52 4.42 -25.58
C THR A 24 2.76 3.87 -26.27
N LYS A 25 3.84 4.67 -26.35
CA LYS A 25 5.11 4.29 -27.02
C LYS A 25 6.32 4.15 -26.10
N GLY A 26 6.22 4.58 -24.84
CA GLY A 26 7.35 4.60 -23.90
C GLY A 26 7.69 3.23 -23.32
N ASP A 27 8.97 2.96 -23.08
CA ASP A 27 9.45 1.71 -22.47
C ASP A 27 9.08 1.57 -20.99
N ILE A 28 8.80 2.69 -20.33
CA ILE A 28 8.35 2.76 -18.94
C ILE A 28 7.02 3.51 -18.92
N LEU A 29 5.99 2.87 -18.36
CA LEU A 29 4.70 3.52 -18.12
C LEU A 29 4.67 4.02 -16.68
N ALA A 30 4.28 5.28 -16.51
CA ALA A 30 4.01 5.85 -15.19
C ALA A 30 2.50 5.94 -14.98
N VAL A 31 2.02 5.51 -13.82
CA VAL A 31 0.62 5.61 -13.42
C VAL A 31 0.52 6.49 -12.18
N PHE A 32 -0.26 7.56 -12.31
CA PHE A 32 -0.57 8.50 -11.26
C PHE A 32 -2.09 8.61 -11.12
N ASP A 33 -2.54 8.77 -9.87
CA ASP A 33 -3.92 9.16 -9.62
C ASP A 33 -4.10 10.66 -9.95
N ALA A 34 -5.35 11.09 -10.13
CA ALA A 34 -5.66 12.44 -10.62
C ALA A 34 -5.26 13.57 -9.64
N ASP A 35 -5.15 13.25 -8.35
CA ASP A 35 -4.74 14.15 -7.26
C ASP A 35 -3.22 14.10 -6.98
N ALA A 36 -2.46 13.35 -7.79
CA ALA A 36 -1.03 13.19 -7.58
C ALA A 36 -0.25 14.48 -7.86
N LYS A 37 0.52 14.96 -6.87
CA LYS A 37 1.50 16.04 -7.03
C LYS A 37 2.91 15.48 -6.99
N VAL A 38 3.74 15.84 -7.96
CA VAL A 38 5.11 15.30 -8.13
C VAL A 38 6.12 16.41 -8.34
N THR A 39 7.37 16.17 -7.94
CA THR A 39 8.45 17.13 -8.19
C THR A 39 8.91 17.08 -9.65
N PRO A 40 9.36 18.20 -10.24
CA PRO A 40 9.84 18.24 -11.63
C PRO A 40 11.02 17.30 -11.91
N ASP A 41 11.80 16.91 -10.89
CA ASP A 41 12.92 16.00 -11.01
C ASP A 41 12.57 14.51 -10.84
N LEU A 42 11.31 14.16 -10.54
CA LEU A 42 10.89 12.79 -10.23
C LEU A 42 11.35 11.77 -11.29
N LEU A 43 11.13 12.07 -12.58
CA LEU A 43 11.52 11.17 -13.67
C LEU A 43 13.04 10.95 -13.72
N LYS A 44 13.84 11.99 -13.45
CA LYS A 44 15.30 11.90 -13.40
C LYS A 44 15.79 10.99 -12.26
N ARG A 45 14.97 10.78 -11.23
CA ARG A 45 15.26 9.94 -10.07
C ARG A 45 14.79 8.50 -10.26
N VAL A 46 13.62 8.31 -10.87
CA VAL A 46 13.01 6.98 -11.04
C VAL A 46 13.60 6.22 -12.24
N VAL A 47 13.71 6.86 -13.40
CA VAL A 47 14.09 6.18 -14.65
C VAL A 47 15.43 5.43 -14.56
N PRO A 48 16.50 5.98 -13.94
CA PRO A 48 17.77 5.27 -13.81
C PRO A 48 17.69 3.93 -13.05
N LEU A 49 16.68 3.72 -12.20
CA LEU A 49 16.48 2.45 -11.49
C LEU A 49 16.18 1.30 -12.47
N PHE A 50 15.60 1.60 -13.64
CA PHE A 50 15.33 0.62 -14.69
C PHE A 50 16.59 0.22 -15.50
N ASN A 51 17.77 0.80 -15.23
CA ASN A 51 19.02 0.28 -15.76
C ASN A 51 19.33 -1.13 -15.25
N GLN A 52 18.75 -1.51 -14.10
CA GLN A 52 18.74 -2.90 -13.67
C GLN A 52 17.71 -3.69 -14.47
N GLU A 53 18.16 -4.59 -15.34
CA GLU A 53 17.29 -5.33 -16.26
C GLU A 53 16.16 -6.06 -15.55
N LYS A 54 16.42 -6.67 -14.37
CA LYS A 54 15.41 -7.40 -13.59
C LYS A 54 14.39 -6.51 -12.87
N ILE A 55 14.55 -5.18 -12.86
CA ILE A 55 13.52 -4.28 -12.33
C ILE A 55 12.40 -4.15 -13.37
N GLY A 56 11.27 -4.77 -13.06
CA GLY A 56 10.04 -4.72 -13.86
C GLY A 56 9.13 -3.57 -13.46
N ALA A 57 9.22 -3.10 -12.20
CA ALA A 57 8.48 -1.93 -11.74
C ALA A 57 9.19 -1.21 -10.59
N VAL A 58 8.84 0.05 -10.37
CA VAL A 58 9.28 0.86 -9.24
C VAL A 58 8.07 1.55 -8.61
N GLN A 59 7.91 1.39 -7.30
CA GLN A 59 6.94 2.16 -6.52
C GLN A 59 7.64 3.38 -5.90
N VAL A 60 7.08 4.57 -6.11
CA VAL A 60 7.55 5.79 -5.43
C VAL A 60 6.84 5.93 -4.08
N ARG A 61 7.55 6.38 -3.05
CA ARG A 61 6.96 6.67 -1.73
C ARG A 61 5.79 7.64 -1.87
N LYS A 62 4.70 7.37 -1.16
CA LYS A 62 3.54 8.25 -1.06
C LYS A 62 3.66 9.21 0.12
N GLN A 63 3.04 10.37 0.01
CA GLN A 63 2.99 11.38 1.06
C GLN A 63 1.61 12.05 1.09
N ILE A 64 1.05 12.23 2.28
CA ILE A 64 -0.22 12.94 2.44
C ILE A 64 0.02 14.45 2.32
N ALA A 65 -0.53 15.08 1.28
CA ALA A 65 -0.37 16.51 1.02
C ALA A 65 -1.00 17.37 2.15
N ASN A 66 -2.22 17.01 2.55
CA ASN A 66 -2.98 17.65 3.62
C ASN A 66 -2.69 17.06 5.01
N GLU A 67 -1.45 16.58 5.27
CA GLU A 67 -1.08 15.95 6.55
C GLU A 67 -1.52 16.80 7.76
N PRO A 68 -1.26 18.11 7.82
CA PRO A 68 -1.50 18.88 9.06
C PRO A 68 -2.97 18.99 9.46
N LEU A 69 -3.91 18.73 8.53
CA LEU A 69 -5.32 19.09 8.62
C LEU A 69 -6.00 18.55 9.88
N ASN A 70 -5.99 17.23 10.11
CA ASN A 70 -6.70 16.63 11.24
C ASN A 70 -6.07 15.30 11.68
N PHE A 71 -6.69 14.64 12.67
CA PHE A 71 -6.22 13.35 13.20
C PHE A 71 -6.09 12.27 12.11
N TRP A 72 -7.01 12.22 11.14
CA TRP A 72 -7.04 11.18 10.10
C TRP A 72 -5.93 11.37 9.06
N THR A 73 -5.70 12.59 8.59
CA THR A 73 -4.62 12.89 7.63
C THR A 73 -3.24 12.68 8.27
N LYS A 74 -3.11 13.10 9.54
CA LYS A 74 -1.96 12.85 10.42
C LYS A 74 -1.67 11.36 10.65
N GLY A 75 -2.72 10.55 10.80
CA GLY A 75 -2.62 9.11 10.96
C GLY A 75 -2.20 8.39 9.69
N GLN A 76 -2.79 8.77 8.54
CA GLN A 76 -2.41 8.27 7.22
C GLN A 76 -0.95 8.54 6.89
N ALA A 77 -0.43 9.73 7.23
CA ALA A 77 0.99 10.05 7.04
C ALA A 77 1.90 9.10 7.86
N ALA A 78 1.52 8.77 9.10
CA ALA A 78 2.25 7.81 9.93
C ALA A 78 2.17 6.38 9.40
N GLU A 79 1.00 5.98 8.87
CA GLU A 79 0.80 4.70 8.18
C GLU A 79 1.67 4.57 6.92
N MET A 80 1.75 5.63 6.10
CA MET A 80 2.65 5.67 4.93
C MET A 80 4.13 5.62 5.33
N ALA A 81 4.50 6.27 6.44
CA ALA A 81 5.85 6.19 6.97
C ALA A 81 6.22 4.75 7.37
N LEU A 82 5.31 4.06 8.06
CA LEU A 82 5.43 2.65 8.41
C LEU A 82 5.56 1.76 7.17
N ASP A 83 4.67 1.94 6.18
CA ASP A 83 4.67 1.18 4.92
C ASP A 83 6.00 1.36 4.17
N SER A 84 6.45 2.60 4.00
CA SER A 84 7.70 2.90 3.30
C SER A 84 8.93 2.30 3.98
N PHE A 85 8.95 2.23 5.31
CA PHE A 85 10.02 1.60 6.07
C PHE A 85 10.04 0.09 5.82
N PHE A 86 8.90 -0.58 6.02
CA PHE A 86 8.82 -2.03 5.86
C PHE A 86 9.00 -2.45 4.41
N GLN A 87 8.45 -1.72 3.44
CA GLN A 87 8.65 -2.00 2.03
C GLN A 87 10.13 -2.01 1.65
N GLN A 88 10.90 -1.01 2.08
CA GLN A 88 12.34 -0.98 1.82
C GLN A 88 13.08 -2.13 2.50
N LYS A 89 12.71 -2.47 3.75
CA LYS A 89 13.34 -3.58 4.47
C LYS A 89 13.04 -4.93 3.83
N ARG A 90 11.79 -5.18 3.45
CA ARG A 90 11.36 -6.37 2.72
C ARG A 90 12.14 -6.53 1.41
N ILE A 91 12.22 -5.46 0.60
CA ILE A 91 12.99 -5.48 -0.65
C ILE A 91 14.48 -5.76 -0.39
N SER A 92 15.09 -5.11 0.62
CA SER A 92 16.51 -5.30 0.95
C SER A 92 16.86 -6.72 1.41
N LEU A 93 15.88 -7.44 1.97
CA LEU A 93 16.01 -8.82 2.41
C LEU A 93 15.66 -9.83 1.30
N GLY A 94 15.44 -9.36 0.06
CA GLY A 94 15.06 -10.22 -1.07
C GLY A 94 13.59 -10.69 -1.04
N GLY A 95 12.75 -10.02 -0.24
CA GLY A 95 11.31 -10.24 -0.17
C GLY A 95 10.54 -9.55 -1.30
N ILE A 96 9.26 -9.32 -1.08
CA ILE A 96 8.32 -8.72 -2.04
C ILE A 96 8.35 -7.20 -1.93
N GLY A 97 8.50 -6.53 -3.08
CA GLY A 97 8.17 -5.11 -3.22
C GLY A 97 6.74 -4.99 -3.73
N GLU A 98 5.94 -4.06 -3.19
CA GLU A 98 4.52 -3.95 -3.56
C GLU A 98 4.21 -2.62 -4.26
N LEU A 99 3.37 -2.67 -5.29
CA LEU A 99 2.81 -1.47 -5.89
C LEU A 99 1.65 -0.95 -5.02
N ARG A 100 1.40 0.37 -5.10
CA ARG A 100 0.40 1.12 -4.32
C ARG A 100 -0.50 1.99 -5.19
N GLY A 101 -0.55 1.72 -6.50
CA GLY A 101 -1.52 2.27 -7.47
C GLY A 101 -1.25 3.70 -7.94
N ASN A 102 -0.74 4.56 -7.05
CA ASN A 102 -0.32 5.92 -7.33
C ASN A 102 1.21 6.01 -7.28
N GLY A 103 1.84 6.68 -8.24
CA GLY A 103 3.30 6.78 -8.30
C GLY A 103 4.00 5.48 -8.65
N GLN A 104 3.34 4.59 -9.40
CA GLN A 104 3.92 3.34 -9.87
C GLN A 104 4.47 3.49 -11.29
N PHE A 105 5.66 2.96 -11.52
CA PHE A 105 6.32 2.92 -12.82
C PHE A 105 6.52 1.47 -13.22
N VAL A 106 6.15 1.09 -14.44
CA VAL A 106 6.18 -0.30 -14.89
C VAL A 106 6.89 -0.38 -16.23
N ARG A 107 7.86 -1.29 -16.35
CA ARG A 107 8.52 -1.62 -17.61
C ARG A 107 7.50 -2.23 -18.56
N ARG A 108 7.41 -1.71 -19.78
CA ARG A 108 6.50 -2.17 -20.83
C ARG A 108 6.58 -3.67 -21.03
N THR A 109 7.77 -4.22 -21.19
CA THR A 109 7.97 -5.66 -21.44
C THR A 109 7.48 -6.50 -20.27
N ALA A 110 7.74 -6.07 -19.02
CA ALA A 110 7.25 -6.77 -17.83
C ALA A 110 5.72 -6.78 -17.77
N LEU A 111 5.07 -5.65 -18.10
CA LEU A 111 3.61 -5.56 -18.16
C LEU A 111 3.02 -6.45 -19.25
N ILE A 112 3.64 -6.50 -20.44
CA ILE A 112 3.22 -7.38 -21.54
C ILE A 112 3.32 -8.85 -21.12
N ASN A 113 4.45 -9.25 -20.55
CA ASN A 113 4.66 -10.62 -20.09
C ASN A 113 3.63 -11.04 -19.04
N CYS A 114 3.23 -10.10 -18.17
CA CYS A 114 2.22 -10.33 -17.14
C CYS A 114 0.77 -10.26 -17.68
N GLY A 115 0.54 -9.91 -18.94
CA GLY A 115 -0.79 -9.84 -19.55
C GLY A 115 -1.58 -8.56 -19.26
N GLY A 116 -0.91 -7.42 -19.00
CA GLY A 116 -1.57 -6.12 -18.79
C GLY A 116 -2.10 -5.91 -17.36
N TRP A 117 -3.06 -4.99 -17.18
CA TRP A 117 -3.75 -4.79 -15.90
C TRP A 117 -4.95 -5.74 -15.79
N ASN A 118 -5.10 -6.38 -14.64
CA ASN A 118 -6.24 -7.27 -14.41
C ASN A 118 -7.50 -6.43 -14.12
N GLU A 119 -8.55 -6.61 -14.92
CA GLU A 119 -9.84 -5.93 -14.76
C GLU A 119 -10.77 -6.63 -13.77
N GLN A 120 -10.43 -7.85 -13.34
CA GLN A 120 -11.24 -8.69 -12.46
C GLN A 120 -10.79 -8.58 -10.98
N THR A 121 -10.09 -7.51 -10.62
CA THR A 121 -9.61 -7.23 -9.26
C THR A 121 -9.98 -5.84 -8.80
N ILE A 122 -10.14 -5.69 -7.48
CA ILE A 122 -10.42 -4.39 -6.84
C ILE A 122 -9.14 -3.56 -6.70
N THR A 123 -7.98 -4.22 -6.60
CA THR A 123 -6.65 -3.61 -6.41
C THR A 123 -5.71 -4.12 -7.50
N ASP A 124 -5.65 -3.38 -8.60
CA ASP A 124 -4.89 -3.72 -9.81
C ASP A 124 -3.37 -3.72 -9.57
N ASP A 125 -2.92 -2.85 -8.67
CA ASP A 125 -1.54 -2.70 -8.21
C ASP A 125 -1.03 -3.93 -7.45
N LEU A 126 -1.80 -4.42 -6.47
CA LEU A 126 -1.48 -5.60 -5.68
C LEU A 126 -1.55 -6.88 -6.51
N ASP A 127 -2.48 -6.95 -7.45
CA ASP A 127 -2.54 -8.06 -8.41
C ASP A 127 -1.32 -8.06 -9.35
N LEU A 128 -0.99 -6.92 -9.97
CA LEU A 128 0.18 -6.78 -10.83
C LEU A 128 1.47 -7.08 -10.07
N THR A 129 1.54 -6.71 -8.79
CA THR A 129 2.67 -7.07 -7.89
C THR A 129 2.92 -8.58 -7.88
N MET A 130 1.88 -9.41 -7.73
CA MET A 130 2.06 -10.86 -7.70
C MET A 130 2.50 -11.39 -9.05
N ARG A 131 1.85 -10.95 -10.13
CA ARG A 131 2.18 -11.41 -11.48
C ARG A 131 3.62 -11.06 -11.87
N LEU A 132 4.07 -9.85 -11.55
CA LEU A 132 5.47 -9.46 -11.74
C LEU A 132 6.43 -10.38 -11.00
N HIS A 133 6.16 -10.68 -9.72
CA HIS A 133 7.03 -11.57 -8.96
C HIS A 133 6.97 -13.04 -9.38
N LEU A 134 5.83 -13.50 -9.90
CA LEU A 134 5.67 -14.84 -10.49
C LEU A 134 6.39 -14.98 -11.83
N ASP A 135 6.53 -13.88 -12.59
CA ASP A 135 7.32 -13.79 -13.82
C ASP A 135 8.79 -13.37 -13.55
N ASP A 136 9.28 -13.58 -12.32
CA ASP A 136 10.66 -13.31 -11.88
C ASP A 136 11.13 -11.84 -12.02
N TRP A 137 10.21 -10.89 -12.11
CA TRP A 137 10.54 -9.47 -12.00
C TRP A 137 10.77 -9.06 -10.53
N LYS A 138 11.63 -8.05 -10.38
CA LYS A 138 11.82 -7.32 -9.12
C LYS A 138 11.04 -6.01 -9.17
N ILE A 139 10.56 -5.61 -8.00
CA ILE A 139 9.88 -4.33 -7.79
C ILE A 139 10.78 -3.48 -6.90
N GLY A 140 11.29 -2.39 -7.47
CA GLY A 140 12.09 -1.40 -6.76
C GLY A 140 11.21 -0.43 -5.96
N PHE A 141 11.86 0.33 -5.08
CA PHE A 141 11.19 1.37 -4.30
C PHE A 141 12.04 2.65 -4.29
N LEU A 142 11.44 3.78 -4.66
CA LEU A 142 12.09 5.10 -4.56
C LEU A 142 11.53 5.87 -3.36
N ASN A 143 12.40 6.14 -2.38
CA ASN A 143 12.00 6.83 -1.15
C ASN A 143 11.86 8.36 -1.30
N HIS A 144 12.67 8.98 -2.16
CA HIS A 144 12.69 10.42 -2.39
C HIS A 144 13.00 10.73 -3.86
N PRO A 145 12.31 11.68 -4.52
CA PRO A 145 11.15 12.44 -4.02
C PRO A 145 9.90 11.56 -3.87
N ALA A 146 8.93 12.03 -3.10
CA ALA A 146 7.65 11.36 -2.93
C ALA A 146 6.60 11.89 -3.89
N VAL A 147 5.61 11.05 -4.16
CA VAL A 147 4.35 11.43 -4.82
C VAL A 147 3.38 11.84 -3.72
N GLN A 148 2.87 13.06 -3.79
CA GLN A 148 1.89 13.54 -2.83
C GLN A 148 0.48 13.19 -3.30
N GLU A 149 -0.40 12.83 -2.37
CA GLU A 149 -1.82 12.55 -2.61
C GLU A 149 -2.68 13.16 -1.50
N GLU A 150 -3.97 13.37 -1.80
CA GLU A 150 -4.91 13.91 -0.82
C GLU A 150 -5.36 12.80 0.15
N GLY A 151 -5.09 12.99 1.43
CA GLY A 151 -5.55 12.09 2.48
C GLY A 151 -7.02 12.31 2.79
N VAL A 152 -7.73 11.22 3.13
CA VAL A 152 -9.13 11.32 3.53
C VAL A 152 -9.29 12.03 4.88
N THR A 153 -10.30 12.88 4.99
CA THR A 153 -10.46 13.79 6.13
C THR A 153 -11.46 13.30 7.17
N THR A 154 -12.24 12.25 6.87
CA THR A 154 -13.30 11.73 7.76
C THR A 154 -13.18 10.23 8.01
N ALA A 155 -13.64 9.78 9.18
CA ALA A 155 -13.68 8.37 9.56
C ALA A 155 -14.48 7.52 8.56
N LYS A 156 -15.59 8.05 8.03
CA LYS A 156 -16.46 7.35 7.07
C LYS A 156 -15.74 7.13 5.73
N ALA A 157 -15.09 8.16 5.21
CA ALA A 157 -14.31 8.03 3.97
C ALA A 157 -13.14 7.05 4.15
N LEU A 158 -12.44 7.12 5.29
CA LEU A 158 -11.38 6.18 5.65
C LEU A 158 -11.88 4.75 5.72
N TRP A 159 -13.01 4.51 6.39
CA TRP A 159 -13.63 3.20 6.49
C TRP A 159 -13.87 2.58 5.11
N HIS A 160 -14.47 3.33 4.18
CA HIS A 160 -14.72 2.85 2.82
C HIS A 160 -13.41 2.56 2.06
N GLN A 161 -12.42 3.43 2.16
CA GLN A 161 -11.14 3.26 1.48
C GLN A 161 -10.40 2.02 2.00
N ARG A 162 -10.24 1.91 3.32
CA ARG A 162 -9.50 0.82 3.98
C ARG A 162 -10.21 -0.54 3.85
N ASN A 163 -11.55 -0.55 3.80
CA ASN A 163 -12.30 -1.77 3.46
C ASN A 163 -12.00 -2.29 2.06
N ARG A 164 -11.87 -1.41 1.06
CA ARG A 164 -11.49 -1.81 -0.30
C ARG A 164 -10.06 -2.34 -0.35
N TRP A 165 -9.14 -1.69 0.36
CA TRP A 165 -7.74 -2.12 0.43
C TRP A 165 -7.59 -3.49 1.10
N ALA A 166 -8.31 -3.73 2.21
CA ALA A 166 -8.34 -5.05 2.85
C ALA A 166 -8.90 -6.13 1.92
N GLU A 167 -10.01 -5.84 1.22
CA GLU A 167 -10.65 -6.81 0.32
C GLU A 167 -9.75 -7.17 -0.86
N GLY A 168 -9.15 -6.18 -1.54
CA GLY A 168 -8.20 -6.43 -2.61
C GLY A 168 -6.92 -7.14 -2.14
N GLY A 169 -6.44 -6.78 -0.94
CA GLY A 169 -5.34 -7.47 -0.28
C GLY A 169 -5.60 -8.95 -0.03
N TYR A 170 -6.77 -9.30 0.51
CA TYR A 170 -7.20 -10.70 0.65
C TYR A 170 -7.36 -11.38 -0.70
N GLN A 171 -8.01 -10.71 -1.65
CA GLN A 171 -8.24 -11.26 -2.99
C GLN A 171 -6.93 -11.71 -3.63
N ARG A 172 -5.88 -10.91 -3.54
CA ARG A 172 -4.54 -11.28 -4.03
C ARG A 172 -4.05 -12.61 -3.44
N TYR A 173 -4.14 -12.80 -2.12
CA TYR A 173 -3.68 -14.04 -1.51
C TYR A 173 -4.57 -15.23 -1.91
N LEU A 174 -5.89 -15.03 -2.02
CA LEU A 174 -6.85 -16.06 -2.41
C LEU A 174 -6.76 -16.44 -3.90
N ASP A 175 -6.48 -15.51 -4.79
CA ASP A 175 -6.36 -15.78 -6.23
C ASP A 175 -5.02 -16.47 -6.53
N TYR A 176 -3.94 -16.11 -5.79
CA TYR A 176 -2.58 -16.60 -6.08
C TYR A 176 -2.03 -17.65 -5.10
N TRP A 177 -2.81 -18.14 -4.11
CA TRP A 177 -2.31 -19.05 -3.06
C TRP A 177 -1.55 -20.27 -3.61
N ARG A 178 -2.07 -20.91 -4.67
CA ARG A 178 -1.43 -22.08 -5.28
C ARG A 178 -0.04 -21.75 -5.80
N PHE A 179 0.13 -20.59 -6.42
CA PHE A 179 1.40 -20.16 -6.96
C PHE A 179 2.39 -19.79 -5.86
N ILE A 180 1.91 -19.22 -4.75
CA ILE A 180 2.75 -18.93 -3.57
C ILE A 180 3.43 -20.20 -3.03
N PHE A 181 2.72 -21.32 -3.02
CA PHE A 181 3.24 -22.60 -2.51
C PHE A 181 3.91 -23.49 -3.58
N ASN A 182 3.46 -23.43 -4.83
CA ASN A 182 3.88 -24.39 -5.86
C ASN A 182 4.91 -23.83 -6.85
N GLN A 183 5.05 -22.51 -6.99
CA GLN A 183 6.02 -21.92 -7.92
C GLN A 183 7.33 -21.54 -7.21
N PRO A 184 8.48 -21.62 -7.92
CA PRO A 184 9.78 -21.24 -7.39
C PRO A 184 9.96 -19.71 -7.39
N MET A 185 9.28 -19.00 -6.48
CA MET A 185 9.54 -17.57 -6.21
C MET A 185 10.77 -17.35 -5.31
N GLY A 186 11.42 -18.41 -4.83
CA GLY A 186 12.48 -18.37 -3.83
C GLY A 186 11.94 -18.34 -2.40
N LEU A 187 12.66 -19.00 -1.48
CA LEU A 187 12.22 -19.17 -0.09
C LEU A 187 12.05 -17.84 0.66
N GLY A 188 12.90 -16.84 0.36
CA GLY A 188 12.82 -15.51 0.97
C GLY A 188 11.50 -14.79 0.67
N LYS A 189 11.08 -14.75 -0.61
CA LYS A 189 9.80 -14.16 -1.01
C LYS A 189 8.61 -14.90 -0.42
N ARG A 190 8.67 -16.24 -0.37
CA ARG A 190 7.61 -17.06 0.25
C ARG A 190 7.47 -16.78 1.74
N PHE A 191 8.59 -16.76 2.46
CA PHE A 191 8.60 -16.44 3.89
C PHE A 191 8.08 -15.03 4.16
N ASP A 192 8.47 -14.06 3.34
CA ASP A 192 7.97 -12.70 3.42
C ASP A 192 6.44 -12.63 3.22
N LEU A 193 5.90 -13.24 2.16
CA LEU A 193 4.45 -13.28 1.91
C LEU A 193 3.67 -13.94 3.05
N ILE A 194 4.15 -15.09 3.56
CA ILE A 194 3.50 -15.81 4.66
C ILE A 194 3.55 -14.98 5.95
N SER A 195 4.69 -14.36 6.24
CA SER A 195 4.83 -13.49 7.42
C SER A 195 3.92 -12.27 7.30
N PHE A 196 3.80 -11.69 6.10
CA PHE A 196 2.97 -10.52 5.84
C PHE A 196 1.48 -10.84 5.97
N ILE A 197 0.98 -11.93 5.39
CA ILE A 197 -0.43 -12.33 5.57
C ILE A 197 -0.73 -12.66 7.03
N LEU A 198 0.19 -13.33 7.73
CA LEU A 198 0.03 -13.66 9.15
C LEU A 198 -0.09 -12.38 10.00
N MET A 199 0.86 -11.45 9.85
CA MET A 199 0.93 -10.25 10.68
C MET A 199 -0.12 -9.20 10.33
N GLN A 200 -0.41 -8.98 9.04
CA GLN A 200 -1.31 -7.90 8.63
C GLN A 200 -2.78 -8.30 8.54
N TYR A 201 -3.08 -9.58 8.30
CA TYR A 201 -4.45 -10.03 8.03
C TYR A 201 -4.94 -11.00 9.10
N LEU A 202 -4.23 -12.11 9.32
CA LEU A 202 -4.69 -13.17 10.22
C LEU A 202 -4.64 -12.75 11.69
N LEU A 203 -3.56 -12.12 12.14
CA LEU A 203 -3.38 -11.77 13.55
C LEU A 203 -4.39 -10.70 14.03
N PRO A 204 -4.67 -9.61 13.29
CA PRO A 204 -5.77 -8.70 13.63
C PRO A 204 -7.14 -9.38 13.71
N THR A 205 -7.44 -10.32 12.81
CA THR A 205 -8.69 -11.09 12.85
C THR A 205 -8.73 -12.05 14.04
N ALA A 206 -7.60 -12.70 14.36
CA ALA A 206 -7.48 -13.62 15.48
C ALA A 206 -7.48 -12.92 16.86
N ALA A 207 -7.27 -11.59 16.90
CA ALA A 207 -7.43 -10.82 18.12
C ALA A 207 -8.86 -10.85 18.67
N ILE A 208 -9.88 -11.04 17.82
CA ILE A 208 -11.29 -11.10 18.25
C ILE A 208 -11.58 -12.30 19.16
N PRO A 209 -11.32 -13.56 18.76
CA PRO A 209 -11.53 -14.71 19.65
C PRO A 209 -10.64 -14.65 20.90
N ASP A 210 -9.42 -14.11 20.82
CA ASP A 210 -8.56 -13.90 21.99
C ASP A 210 -9.17 -12.91 22.99
N LEU A 211 -9.70 -11.77 22.52
CA LEU A 211 -10.41 -10.81 23.36
C LEU A 211 -11.67 -11.43 23.97
N MET A 212 -12.45 -12.20 23.19
CA MET A 212 -13.62 -12.92 23.70
C MET A 212 -13.23 -13.91 24.79
N MET A 213 -12.11 -14.64 24.64
CA MET A 213 -11.62 -15.56 25.65
C MET A 213 -11.20 -14.85 26.94
N ILE A 214 -10.55 -13.68 26.86
CA ILE A 214 -10.22 -12.87 28.04
C ILE A 214 -11.49 -12.48 28.78
N VAL A 215 -12.50 -11.96 28.07
CA VAL A 215 -13.75 -11.48 28.67
C VAL A 215 -14.58 -12.62 29.27
N THR A 216 -14.68 -13.74 28.56
CA THR A 216 -15.57 -14.85 28.96
C THR A 216 -14.92 -15.86 29.89
N ARG A 217 -13.60 -16.08 29.80
CA ARG A 217 -12.89 -17.11 30.56
C ARG A 217 -11.80 -16.58 31.47
N HIS A 218 -11.55 -15.27 31.49
CA HIS A 218 -10.51 -14.63 32.30
C HIS A 218 -9.12 -15.28 32.15
N ARG A 219 -8.82 -15.79 30.95
CA ARG A 219 -7.51 -16.40 30.61
C ARG A 219 -6.64 -15.39 29.87
N LEU A 220 -5.32 -15.58 29.95
CA LEU A 220 -4.37 -14.82 29.15
C LEU A 220 -4.57 -15.09 27.66
N PRO A 221 -4.36 -14.08 26.78
CA PRO A 221 -4.46 -14.26 25.33
C PRO A 221 -3.41 -15.24 24.84
N VAL A 222 -3.82 -16.21 24.01
CA VAL A 222 -2.91 -17.22 23.46
C VAL A 222 -1.92 -16.58 22.48
N LEU A 223 -2.38 -15.58 21.71
CA LEU A 223 -1.57 -14.88 20.72
C LEU A 223 -0.88 -13.64 21.30
N GLY A 224 -0.92 -13.44 22.62
CA GLY A 224 -0.32 -12.29 23.31
C GLY A 224 1.14 -12.02 22.89
N PRO A 225 2.05 -13.00 22.89
CA PRO A 225 3.43 -12.80 22.45
C PRO A 225 3.57 -12.35 20.99
N LEU A 226 2.79 -12.92 20.07
CA LEU A 226 2.82 -12.54 18.65
C LEU A 226 2.25 -11.14 18.43
N THR A 227 1.14 -10.82 19.08
CA THR A 227 0.54 -9.48 19.05
C THR A 227 1.48 -8.44 19.64
N GLY A 228 2.16 -8.75 20.75
CA GLY A 228 3.18 -7.91 21.34
C GLY A 228 4.33 -7.63 20.36
N LEU A 229 4.87 -8.68 19.73
CA LEU A 229 5.91 -8.55 18.71
C LEU A 229 5.45 -7.68 17.52
N MET A 230 4.24 -7.93 17.00
CA MET A 230 3.67 -7.14 15.91
C MET A 230 3.59 -5.66 16.29
N LEU A 231 3.04 -5.33 17.46
CA LEU A 231 2.91 -3.95 17.93
C LEU A 231 4.27 -3.29 18.16
N SER A 232 5.25 -4.01 18.73
CA SER A 232 6.62 -3.51 18.91
C SER A 232 7.30 -3.23 17.58
N LEU A 233 7.19 -4.13 16.61
CA LEU A 233 7.73 -3.95 15.26
C LEU A 233 7.04 -2.78 14.53
N SER A 234 5.71 -2.65 14.67
CA SER A 234 4.97 -1.53 14.10
C SER A 234 5.37 -0.19 14.73
N PHE A 235 5.51 -0.14 16.05
CA PHE A 235 5.98 1.06 16.75
C PHE A 235 7.38 1.46 16.29
N TRP A 236 8.33 0.51 16.31
CA TRP A 236 9.70 0.75 15.88
C TRP A 236 9.79 1.15 14.41
N GLY A 237 9.08 0.45 13.52
CA GLY A 237 9.04 0.74 12.10
C GLY A 237 8.44 2.11 11.80
N MET A 238 7.39 2.51 12.53
CA MET A 238 6.75 3.81 12.35
C MET A 238 7.65 4.94 12.87
N PHE A 239 8.24 4.78 14.05
CA PHE A 239 9.18 5.75 14.62
C PHE A 239 10.38 5.98 13.69
N THR A 240 11.00 4.90 13.22
CA THR A 240 12.15 4.98 12.30
C THR A 240 11.75 5.50 10.92
N GLY A 241 10.58 5.12 10.40
CA GLY A 241 10.04 5.63 9.14
C GLY A 241 9.78 7.13 9.18
N LEU A 242 9.10 7.61 10.22
CA LEU A 242 8.81 9.04 10.42
C LEU A 242 10.10 9.88 10.51
N ARG A 243 11.07 9.40 11.30
CA ARG A 243 12.39 10.03 11.41
C ARG A 243 13.10 10.10 10.06
N ARG A 244 13.08 9.01 9.30
CA ARG A 244 13.78 8.93 8.01
C ARG A 244 13.17 9.84 6.94
N ILE A 245 11.84 9.98 6.92
CA ILE A 245 11.17 10.83 5.92
C ILE A 245 11.49 12.30 6.13
N LYS A 246 11.59 12.77 7.38
CA LYS A 246 11.91 14.18 7.66
C LYS A 246 13.36 14.56 7.39
N ASN A 247 14.23 13.59 7.06
CA ASN A 247 15.62 13.78 6.60
C ASN A 247 16.40 14.84 7.42
N GLN A 248 16.21 14.88 8.73
CA GLN A 248 16.89 15.84 9.61
C GLN A 248 18.37 15.44 9.74
N GLU A 249 19.27 16.24 9.16
CA GLU A 249 20.72 16.06 9.26
C GLU A 249 21.25 16.30 10.68
N THR A 250 20.54 17.12 11.47
CA THR A 250 20.83 17.38 12.89
C THR A 250 19.71 16.87 13.77
N PHE A 251 20.06 16.08 14.78
CA PHE A 251 19.14 15.41 15.68
C PHE A 251 19.18 16.06 17.05
N GLN A 252 18.08 16.68 17.49
CA GLN A 252 17.95 17.20 18.85
C GLN A 252 17.17 16.23 19.72
N PHE A 253 17.43 16.23 21.03
CA PHE A 253 16.70 15.38 21.97
C PHE A 253 15.19 15.63 21.94
N MET A 254 14.77 16.87 21.69
CA MET A 254 13.35 17.24 21.56
C MET A 254 12.66 16.57 20.36
N ASP A 255 13.41 16.25 19.29
CA ASP A 255 12.86 15.53 18.14
C ASP A 255 12.44 14.11 18.52
N ILE A 256 13.09 13.46 19.51
CA ILE A 256 12.71 12.13 20.00
C ILE A 256 11.29 12.15 20.55
N PHE A 257 10.96 13.13 21.39
CA PHE A 257 9.61 13.28 21.93
C PHE A 257 8.61 13.60 20.82
N GLY A 258 8.98 14.48 19.89
CA GLY A 258 8.14 14.83 18.75
C GLY A 258 7.79 13.62 17.88
N PHE A 259 8.78 12.79 17.54
CA PHE A 259 8.57 11.54 16.80
C PHE A 259 7.83 10.51 17.63
N GLY A 260 8.15 10.36 18.92
CA GLY A 260 7.48 9.44 19.83
C GLY A 260 5.98 9.74 19.92
N TRP A 261 5.60 11.01 20.04
CA TRP A 261 4.20 11.44 20.05
C TRP A 261 3.50 11.15 18.72
N GLN A 262 4.15 11.43 17.58
CA GLN A 262 3.61 11.10 16.26
C GLN A 262 3.42 9.60 16.07
N THR A 263 4.36 8.78 16.55
CA THR A 263 4.27 7.32 16.54
C THR A 263 3.12 6.84 17.41
N LEU A 264 2.97 7.33 18.63
CA LEU A 264 1.85 6.96 19.51
C LEU A 264 0.49 7.29 18.87
N ARG A 265 0.35 8.51 18.34
CA ARG A 265 -0.84 8.92 17.57
C ARG A 265 -1.09 8.00 16.39
N GLY A 266 -0.05 7.66 15.64
CA GLY A 266 -0.12 6.74 14.52
C GLY A 266 -0.55 5.33 14.94
N MET A 267 -0.03 4.80 16.05
CA MET A 267 -0.44 3.51 16.60
C MET A 267 -1.91 3.51 17.03
N VAL A 268 -2.39 4.59 17.67
CA VAL A 268 -3.82 4.76 17.99
C VAL A 268 -4.65 4.79 16.70
N TYR A 269 -4.21 5.54 15.69
CA TYR A 269 -4.85 5.54 14.37
C TYR A 269 -4.91 4.12 13.79
N MET A 270 -3.83 3.33 13.83
CA MET A 270 -3.76 1.97 13.27
C MET A 270 -4.75 0.98 13.91
N MET A 271 -5.34 1.27 15.07
CA MET A 271 -6.33 0.41 15.72
C MET A 271 -7.58 0.17 14.86
N HIS A 272 -7.87 1.05 13.89
CA HIS A 272 -8.97 0.82 12.94
C HIS A 272 -8.81 -0.49 12.15
N TRP A 273 -7.57 -0.95 11.91
CA TRP A 273 -7.30 -2.22 11.23
C TRP A 273 -7.74 -3.44 12.04
N LEU A 274 -7.72 -3.37 13.39
CA LEU A 274 -8.24 -4.44 14.26
C LEU A 274 -9.75 -4.64 14.12
N ILE A 275 -10.46 -3.65 13.57
CA ILE A 275 -11.89 -3.74 13.26
C ILE A 275 -12.08 -4.13 11.79
N ILE A 276 -11.40 -3.43 10.88
CA ILE A 276 -11.58 -3.62 9.43
C ILE A 276 -11.22 -5.04 9.00
N MET A 277 -10.09 -5.59 9.48
CA MET A 277 -9.64 -6.92 9.06
C MET A 277 -10.66 -8.01 9.38
N PRO A 278 -11.12 -8.20 10.63
CA PRO A 278 -12.15 -9.19 10.92
C PRO A 278 -13.48 -8.94 10.19
N CYS A 279 -13.91 -7.66 10.04
CA CYS A 279 -15.13 -7.34 9.28
C CYS A 279 -15.03 -7.75 7.81
N VAL A 280 -13.89 -7.48 7.15
CA VAL A 280 -13.66 -7.88 5.76
C VAL A 280 -13.52 -9.39 5.64
N THR A 281 -12.79 -10.05 6.56
CA THR A 281 -12.70 -11.52 6.60
C THR A 281 -14.09 -12.14 6.66
N ALA A 282 -14.91 -11.76 7.64
CA ALA A 282 -16.26 -12.29 7.79
C ALA A 282 -17.13 -12.02 6.55
N ARG A 283 -17.03 -10.82 5.97
CA ARG A 283 -17.76 -10.46 4.74
C ARG A 283 -17.37 -11.36 3.57
N MET A 284 -16.07 -11.57 3.35
CA MET A 284 -15.55 -12.38 2.23
C MET A 284 -15.79 -13.88 2.43
N SER A 285 -15.88 -14.37 3.67
CA SER A 285 -16.20 -15.76 3.96
C SER A 285 -17.66 -16.12 3.67
N ILE A 286 -18.58 -15.15 3.77
CA ILE A 286 -20.03 -15.39 3.64
C ILE A 286 -20.57 -14.95 2.28
N ARG A 287 -20.04 -13.88 1.70
CA ARG A 287 -20.59 -13.26 0.49
C ARG A 287 -19.75 -13.61 -0.73
N PRO A 288 -20.38 -13.93 -1.88
CA PRO A 288 -19.66 -14.12 -3.13
C PRO A 288 -18.99 -12.83 -3.58
N LYS A 289 -17.87 -12.97 -4.30
CA LYS A 289 -17.07 -11.86 -4.84
C LYS A 289 -17.95 -10.88 -5.63
N ARG A 290 -17.85 -9.59 -5.32
CA ARG A 290 -18.50 -8.50 -6.07
C ARG A 290 -17.48 -7.41 -6.39
N LEU A 291 -17.26 -7.16 -7.67
CA LEU A 291 -16.43 -6.03 -8.11
C LEU A 291 -17.25 -4.74 -7.96
N LYS A 292 -17.16 -4.10 -6.80
CA LYS A 292 -17.77 -2.77 -6.56
C LYS A 292 -16.70 -1.71 -6.47
N TRP A 293 -16.50 -0.99 -7.57
CA TRP A 293 -15.63 0.19 -7.57
C TRP A 293 -16.35 1.36 -6.89
N VAL A 294 -15.79 1.87 -5.80
CA VAL A 294 -16.28 3.07 -5.09
C VAL A 294 -15.16 4.10 -5.12
N LYS A 295 -15.42 5.25 -5.76
CA LYS A 295 -14.45 6.35 -5.86
C LYS A 295 -14.19 6.93 -4.46
N THR A 296 -12.92 7.15 -4.13
CA THR A 296 -12.57 8.00 -2.98
C THR A 296 -12.92 9.44 -3.34
N VAL A 297 -13.66 10.13 -2.48
CA VAL A 297 -13.99 11.55 -2.68
C VAL A 297 -12.78 12.37 -2.22
N HIS A 298 -12.32 13.27 -3.08
CA HIS A 298 -11.28 14.25 -2.82
C HIS A 298 -11.95 15.63 -2.85
N GLU A 299 -11.66 16.49 -1.88
CA GLU A 299 -12.28 17.80 -1.71
C GLU A 299 -11.41 18.93 -2.29
N GLY A 300 -10.18 18.63 -2.72
CA GLY A 300 -9.20 19.61 -3.16
C GLY A 300 -8.41 20.17 -1.97
N THR A 301 -7.15 20.53 -2.19
CA THR A 301 -6.33 21.16 -1.15
C THR A 301 -6.66 22.66 -1.03
N PRO A 302 -6.66 23.28 0.17
CA PRO A 302 -6.98 24.72 0.33
C PRO A 302 -6.10 25.68 -0.48
N GLU A 303 -4.94 25.24 -0.98
CA GLU A 303 -4.08 26.00 -1.89
C GLU A 303 -4.70 26.19 -3.29
N GLU A 304 -5.74 25.43 -3.65
CA GLU A 304 -6.44 25.50 -4.93
C GLU A 304 -7.45 26.66 -5.02
N SER A 305 -7.70 27.39 -3.93
CA SER A 305 -8.62 28.54 -3.95
C SER A 305 -7.98 29.87 -4.36
N TYR A 306 -6.68 29.89 -4.68
CA TYR A 306 -5.95 31.13 -5.02
C TYR A 306 -5.02 31.02 -6.23
N GLN A 307 -5.43 30.40 -7.34
CA GLN A 307 -4.83 30.70 -8.66
C GLN A 307 -5.92 30.62 -9.75
N VAL A 308 -6.54 31.77 -10.03
CA VAL A 308 -7.28 32.07 -11.28
C VAL A 308 -6.38 32.94 -12.12
#